data_AF-A0A2G3A8V1-F1
#
_entry.id   AF-A0A2G3A8V1-F1
#
_cell.length_a   1.000
_cell.length_b   1.000
_cell.length_c   1.000
_cell.angle_alpha   90.00
_cell.angle_beta   90.00
_cell.angle_gamma   90.00
#
_symmetry.space_group_name_H-M   'P 1'
#
loop_
_entity.id
_entity.type
_entity.pdbx_description
1 polymer ?
#
loop_
_entity_poly.entity_id
_entity_poly.type
_entity_poly.pdbx_seq_one_letter_code
_entity_poly.pdbx_strand_id
1 'polypeptide(L)'
;MLDLSNLNEIKVDLNEETAWVQEGATLGELYCAIAKRSKVHGLPGGVCFSVGTGGLISGGGLGALTRKFGLAADNVVDARVMDVNGNILD
;
A
#
# COMPACT_ATOMS: atom_id res chain seq x y z
N MET A 1 16.62 13.19 8.46
CA MET A 1 15.89 11.96 8.11
C MET A 1 14.43 12.22 8.44
N LEU A 2 13.55 11.98 7.47
CA LEU A 2 12.10 12.03 7.67
C LEU A 2 11.64 10.59 7.88
N ASP A 3 11.12 10.28 9.07
CA ASP A 3 10.62 8.95 9.42
C ASP A 3 9.09 8.99 9.44
N LEU A 4 8.48 8.18 8.59
CA LEU A 4 7.04 8.14 8.37
C LEU A 4 6.35 6.99 9.13
N SER A 5 7.08 6.24 9.97
CA SER A 5 6.55 5.08 10.72
C SER A 5 5.30 5.35 11.57
N ASN A 6 5.06 6.60 11.97
CA ASN A 6 3.84 7.01 12.70
C ASN A 6 2.65 7.34 11.78
N LEU A 7 2.86 7.44 10.46
CA LEU A 7 1.82 7.55 9.45
C LEU A 7 1.55 6.15 8.88
N ASN A 8 0.83 5.33 9.64
CA ASN A 8 0.56 3.92 9.34
C ASN A 8 -0.95 3.56 9.35
N GLU A 9 -1.83 4.56 9.22
CA GLU A 9 -3.28 4.32 9.13
C GLU A 9 -3.63 3.54 7.84
N ILE A 10 -4.51 2.56 7.96
CA ILE A 10 -5.05 1.77 6.85
C ILE A 10 -6.58 1.77 6.90
N LYS A 11 -7.21 2.18 5.80
CA LYS A 11 -8.67 2.15 5.61
C LYS A 11 -9.01 1.29 4.42
N VAL A 12 -9.83 0.26 4.63
CA VAL A 12 -10.26 -0.68 3.60
C VAL A 12 -11.74 -0.44 3.31
N ASP A 13 -12.06 -0.20 2.04
CA ASP A 13 -13.43 -0.12 1.53
C ASP A 13 -13.71 -1.30 0.61
N LEU A 14 -14.64 -2.17 1.02
CA LEU A 14 -15.00 -3.36 0.25
C LEU A 14 -16.07 -3.09 -0.81
N ASN A 15 -16.79 -1.97 -0.74
CA ASN A 15 -17.77 -1.63 -1.77
C ASN A 15 -17.07 -1.13 -3.03
N GLU A 16 -16.01 -0.34 -2.84
CA GLU A 16 -15.18 0.22 -3.91
C GLU A 16 -13.97 -0.68 -4.25
N GLU A 17 -13.77 -1.78 -3.52
CA GLU A 17 -12.61 -2.68 -3.65
C GLU A 17 -11.25 -1.96 -3.53
N THR A 18 -11.16 -0.91 -2.70
CA THR A 18 -9.95 -0.09 -2.52
C THR A 18 -9.46 -0.07 -1.08
N ALA A 19 -8.20 0.33 -0.90
CA ALA A 19 -7.65 0.63 0.41
C ALA A 19 -6.75 1.87 0.36
N TRP A 20 -6.98 2.81 1.27
CA TRP A 20 -6.03 3.86 1.58
C TRP A 20 -5.04 3.35 2.62
N VAL A 21 -3.75 3.43 2.29
CA VAL A 21 -2.64 3.03 3.16
C VAL A 21 -1.65 4.16 3.28
N GLN A 22 -1.31 4.54 4.50
CA GLN A 22 -0.26 5.54 4.73
C GLN A 22 1.14 4.91 4.56
N GLU A 23 2.08 5.74 4.09
CA GLU A 23 3.42 5.37 3.60
C GLU A 23 4.23 4.55 4.61
N GLY A 24 4.09 4.85 5.91
CA GLY A 24 4.81 4.20 6.99
C GLY A 24 4.25 2.85 7.42
N ALA A 25 3.10 2.43 6.91
CA ALA A 25 2.57 1.09 7.16
C ALA A 25 3.42 0.02 6.48
N THR A 26 3.50 -1.15 7.11
CA THR A 26 4.16 -2.33 6.56
C THR A 26 3.21 -3.19 5.73
N LEU A 27 3.74 -4.02 4.83
CA LEU A 27 2.94 -4.97 4.07
C LEU A 27 2.18 -5.95 4.97
N GLY A 28 2.79 -6.38 6.08
CA GLY A 28 2.13 -7.25 7.05
C GLY A 28 0.89 -6.61 7.67
N GLU A 29 0.97 -5.33 8.02
CA GLU A 29 -0.18 -4.56 8.53
C GLU A 29 -1.27 -4.41 7.47
N LEU A 30 -0.89 -4.06 6.23
CA LEU A 30 -1.83 -3.94 5.11
C LEU A 30 -2.56 -5.26 4.81
N TYR A 31 -1.82 -6.36 4.67
CA TYR A 31 -2.40 -7.68 4.43
C TYR A 31 -3.31 -8.12 5.58
N CYS A 32 -2.92 -7.87 6.84
CA CYS A 32 -3.73 -8.18 8.01
C CYS A 32 -5.02 -7.36 8.04
N ALA A 33 -4.96 -6.06 7.70
CA ALA A 33 -6.12 -5.19 7.62
C ALA A 33 -7.13 -5.67 6.56
N ILE A 34 -6.66 -6.04 5.36
CA ILE A 34 -7.52 -6.60 4.30
C ILE A 34 -8.11 -7.94 4.74
N ALA A 35 -7.29 -8.86 5.25
CA ALA A 35 -7.71 -10.20 5.67
C ALA A 35 -8.75 -10.19 6.81
N LYS A 36 -8.69 -9.21 7.71
CA LYS A 36 -9.70 -9.00 8.76
C LYS A 36 -11.06 -8.57 8.21
N ARG A 37 -11.09 -7.93 7.04
CA ARG A 37 -12.31 -7.45 6.39
C ARG A 37 -12.86 -8.46 5.39
N SER A 38 -12.01 -9.20 4.69
CA SER A 38 -12.43 -10.18 3.69
C SER A 38 -11.45 -11.34 3.53
N LYS A 39 -11.98 -12.53 3.24
CA LYS A 39 -11.19 -13.75 2.94
C LYS A 39 -10.90 -13.94 1.45
N VAL A 40 -11.47 -13.09 0.58
CA VAL A 40 -11.37 -13.22 -0.87
C VAL A 40 -10.67 -12.04 -1.54
N HIS A 41 -10.31 -11.00 -0.78
CA HIS A 41 -9.55 -9.85 -1.26
C HIS A 41 -8.08 -9.96 -0.85
N GLY A 42 -7.21 -9.39 -1.68
CA GLY A 42 -5.78 -9.29 -1.45
C GLY A 42 -5.17 -8.27 -2.40
N LEU A 43 -3.90 -7.97 -2.21
CA LEU A 43 -3.15 -7.02 -3.02
C LEU A 43 -1.83 -7.67 -3.50
N PRO A 44 -1.45 -7.54 -4.79
CA PRO A 44 -0.12 -7.95 -5.22
C PRO A 44 0.95 -7.08 -4.55
N GLY A 45 1.93 -7.74 -3.94
CA GLY A 45 3.04 -7.08 -3.27
C GLY A 45 4.10 -8.08 -2.83
N GLY A 46 5.07 -7.62 -2.03
CA GLY A 46 6.17 -8.44 -1.54
C GLY A 46 5.74 -9.54 -0.56
N VAL A 47 6.65 -10.48 -0.31
CA VAL A 47 6.48 -11.59 0.66
C VAL A 47 7.03 -11.27 2.05
N CYS A 48 7.88 -10.24 2.16
CA CYS A 48 8.51 -9.83 3.42
C CYS A 48 7.59 -8.86 4.17
N PHE A 49 6.98 -9.32 5.26
CA PHE A 49 5.95 -8.55 5.98
C PHE A 49 6.42 -7.22 6.57
N SER A 50 7.70 -7.10 6.95
CA SER A 50 8.25 -5.87 7.56
C SER A 50 8.62 -4.79 6.55
N VAL A 51 8.44 -5.02 5.25
CA VAL A 51 8.73 -4.02 4.22
C VAL A 51 7.67 -2.93 4.24
N GLY A 52 8.11 -1.67 4.26
CA GLY A 52 7.24 -0.50 4.19
C GLY A 52 6.52 -0.40 2.85
N THR A 53 5.25 -0.02 2.89
CA THR A 53 4.39 0.10 1.71
C THR A 53 4.84 1.22 0.79
N GLY A 54 5.24 2.38 1.33
CA GLY A 54 5.65 3.54 0.56
C GLY A 54 6.80 3.28 -0.41
N GLY A 55 7.93 2.80 0.11
CA GLY A 55 9.09 2.45 -0.72
C GLY A 55 8.84 1.29 -1.69
N LEU A 56 8.06 0.28 -1.28
CA LEU A 56 7.77 -0.88 -2.13
C LEU A 56 6.86 -0.52 -3.30
N ILE A 57 5.78 0.23 -3.04
CA ILE A 57 4.82 0.64 -4.07
C ILE A 57 5.48 1.62 -5.04
N SER A 58 6.17 2.64 -4.53
CA SER A 58 6.86 3.62 -5.40
C SER A 58 7.99 2.99 -6.24
N GLY A 59 8.61 1.91 -5.76
CA GLY A 59 9.63 1.15 -6.49
C GLY A 59 9.08 0.04 -7.40
N GLY A 60 7.76 -0.14 -7.49
CA GLY A 60 7.13 -1.24 -8.24
C GLY A 60 6.49 -2.27 -7.31
N GLY A 61 7.30 -3.11 -6.65
CA GLY A 61 6.80 -4.11 -5.71
C GLY A 61 6.43 -5.45 -6.36
N LEU A 62 7.45 -6.27 -6.60
CA LEU A 62 7.34 -7.63 -7.13
C LEU A 62 6.97 -8.63 -6.03
N GLY A 63 6.08 -9.58 -6.36
CA GLY A 63 5.86 -10.75 -5.51
C GLY A 63 5.09 -11.89 -6.18
N ALA A 64 4.57 -12.80 -5.36
CA ALA A 64 3.99 -14.06 -5.82
C ALA A 64 2.79 -13.88 -6.79
N LEU A 65 2.08 -12.77 -6.65
CA LEU A 65 0.89 -12.44 -7.42
C LEU A 65 1.20 -11.70 -8.73
N THR A 66 2.46 -11.30 -8.97
CA THR A 66 2.79 -10.39 -10.07
C THR A 66 2.48 -10.96 -11.46
N ARG A 67 2.65 -12.26 -11.67
CA ARG A 67 2.29 -12.88 -12.96
C ARG A 67 0.80 -12.81 -13.30
N LYS A 68 -0.07 -12.67 -12.29
CA LYS A 68 -1.52 -12.63 -12.48
C LYS A 68 -2.07 -11.20 -12.44
N PHE A 69 -1.51 -10.34 -11.60
CA PHE A 69 -2.08 -9.01 -11.31
C PHE A 69 -1.09 -7.84 -11.50
N GLY A 70 0.14 -8.08 -11.94
CA GLY A 70 1.15 -7.03 -12.07
C GLY A 70 1.86 -6.67 -10.76
N LEU A 71 2.67 -5.62 -10.79
CA LEU A 71 3.38 -5.08 -9.63
C LEU A 71 2.41 -4.41 -8.64
N ALA A 72 2.84 -4.17 -7.41
CA ALA A 72 2.05 -3.37 -6.47
C ALA A 72 1.73 -1.98 -7.04
N ALA A 73 2.68 -1.35 -7.71
CA ALA A 73 2.54 -0.06 -8.40
C ALA A 73 1.47 -0.09 -9.51
N ASP A 74 1.34 -1.21 -10.22
CA ASP A 74 0.35 -1.36 -11.30
C ASP A 74 -1.10 -1.38 -10.78
N ASN A 75 -1.28 -1.51 -9.46
CA ASN A 75 -2.57 -1.62 -8.79
C ASN A 75 -2.90 -0.39 -7.92
N VAL A 76 -2.13 0.70 -8.06
CA VAL A 76 -2.42 1.99 -7.40
C VAL A 76 -3.37 2.80 -8.29
N VAL A 77 -4.50 3.21 -7.71
CA VAL A 77 -5.49 4.04 -8.40
C VAL A 77 -5.39 5.52 -8.06
N ASP A 78 -4.81 5.85 -6.89
CA ASP A 78 -4.70 7.21 -6.37
C ASP A 78 -3.55 7.32 -5.35
N ALA A 79 -3.00 8.52 -5.13
CA ALA A 79 -1.92 8.75 -4.16
C ALA A 79 -1.83 10.20 -3.68
N ARG A 80 -1.62 10.40 -2.37
CA ARG A 80 -1.30 11.71 -1.80
C ARG A 80 0.19 11.98 -1.74
N VAL A 81 0.62 13.07 -2.37
CA VAL A 81 2.05 13.40 -2.51
C VAL A 81 2.30 14.85 -2.09
N MET A 82 3.43 15.09 -1.42
CA MET A 82 3.89 16.45 -1.11
C MET A 82 4.89 16.92 -2.18
N ASP A 83 4.63 18.08 -2.79
CA ASP A 83 5.55 18.69 -3.76
C ASP A 83 6.71 19.44 -3.08
N VAL A 84 7.63 19.97 -3.89
CA VAL A 84 8.80 20.72 -3.40
C VAL A 84 8.45 22.05 -2.72
N ASN A 85 7.22 22.53 -2.88
CA ASN A 85 6.73 23.77 -2.28
C ASN A 85 5.96 23.52 -0.97
N GLY A 86 5.79 22.25 -0.57
CA GLY A 86 5.03 21.86 0.62
C GLY A 86 3.52 21.72 0.38
N ASN A 87 3.06 21.72 -0.87
CA ASN A 87 1.66 21.48 -1.19
C ASN A 87 1.36 19.98 -1.18
N ILE A 88 0.20 19.59 -0.65
CA ILE A 88 -0.32 18.22 -0.76
C ILE A 88 -1.19 18.13 -2.02
N LEU A 89 -0.89 17.16 -2.87
CA LEU A 89 -1.64 16.82 -4.09
C LEU A 89 -2.38 15.48 -3.87
N ASP A 90 -3.57 15.37 -4.46
CA ASP A 90 -4.43 14.17 -4.59
C ASP A 90 -4.76 14.05 -6.09
#